data_AF-A0A660CK35-F1
#
_entry.id   AF-A0A660CK35-F1
#
_cell.length_a   1.000
_cell.length_b   1.000
_cell.length_c   1.000
_cell.angle_alpha   90.00
_cell.angle_beta   90.00
_cell.angle_gamma   90.00
#
_symmetry.space_group_name_H-M   'P 1'
#
loop_
_entity.id
_entity.type
_entity.pdbx_description
1 polymer ?
#
loop_
_entity_poly.entity_id
_entity_poly.type
_entity_poly.pdbx_seq_one_letter_code
_entity_poly.pdbx_strand_id
1 'polypeptide(L)' 'MNAHSPTAPTQNPQPSLPRVDEPDADQRRRAVRAIASAAKDADDCAMLLEALGLEPEEGRTAVPAQRDQ' A
#
# COMPACT_ATOMS: atom_id res chain seq x y z
N MET A 1 -56.47 -24.05 2.16
CA MET A 1 -55.75 -22.76 2.13
C MET A 1 -54.68 -22.83 3.19
N ASN A 2 -53.40 -22.84 2.81
CA ASN A 2 -52.25 -22.41 3.62
C ASN A 2 -51.06 -22.27 2.67
N ALA A 3 -50.75 -21.03 2.27
CA ALA A 3 -49.66 -20.70 1.37
C ALA A 3 -48.38 -20.53 2.21
N HIS A 4 -47.44 -21.45 2.09
CA HIS A 4 -46.10 -21.28 2.64
C HIS A 4 -45.28 -20.43 1.67
N SER A 5 -45.12 -19.15 2.01
CA SER A 5 -44.26 -18.20 1.29
C SER A 5 -42.81 -18.68 1.27
N PRO A 6 -42.10 -18.61 0.13
CA PRO A 6 -40.68 -18.94 0.11
C PRO A 6 -39.89 -17.86 0.85
N THR A 7 -39.14 -18.29 1.86
CA THR A 7 -38.21 -17.48 2.64
C THR A 7 -37.21 -16.78 1.70
N ALA A 8 -37.13 -15.45 1.78
CA ALA A 8 -36.16 -14.65 1.04
C ALA A 8 -34.73 -15.09 1.39
N PRO A 9 -33.79 -15.13 0.43
CA PRO A 9 -32.40 -15.43 0.74
C PRO A 9 -31.86 -14.26 1.59
N THR A 10 -31.53 -14.54 2.84
CA THR A 10 -30.81 -13.60 3.69
C THR A 10 -29.46 -13.31 3.04
N GLN A 11 -29.35 -12.15 2.39
CA GLN A 11 -28.09 -11.68 1.81
C GLN A 11 -27.24 -11.22 2.98
N ASN A 12 -26.42 -12.12 3.54
CA ASN A 12 -25.39 -11.76 4.49
C ASN A 12 -24.44 -10.77 3.79
N PRO A 13 -24.37 -9.49 4.19
CA PRO A 13 -23.47 -8.55 3.55
C PRO A 13 -22.04 -8.98 3.91
N GLN A 14 -21.39 -9.68 2.99
CA GLN A 14 -19.98 -9.97 3.18
C GLN A 14 -19.23 -8.64 3.24
N PRO A 15 -18.33 -8.44 4.22
CA PRO A 15 -17.46 -7.28 4.23
C PRO A 15 -16.66 -7.29 2.94
N SER A 16 -16.95 -6.35 2.04
CA SER A 16 -16.15 -6.14 0.84
C SER A 16 -14.78 -5.66 1.32
N LEU A 17 -13.79 -6.57 1.33
CA LEU A 17 -12.41 -6.18 1.56
C LEU A 17 -12.09 -5.06 0.55
N PRO A 18 -11.44 -3.96 0.99
CA PRO A 18 -10.98 -2.95 0.05
C PRO A 18 -10.16 -3.66 -1.01
N ARG A 19 -10.50 -3.38 -2.28
CA ARG A 19 -9.71 -3.86 -3.41
C ARG A 19 -8.29 -3.37 -3.16
N VAL A 20 -7.36 -4.30 -3.02
CA VAL A 20 -5.94 -3.96 -2.92
C VAL A 20 -5.52 -3.61 -4.33
N ASP A 21 -5.77 -2.36 -4.71
CA ASP A 21 -5.26 -1.79 -5.94
C ASP A 21 -3.73 -1.73 -5.87
N GLU A 22 -3.08 -1.78 -7.04
CA GLU A 22 -1.63 -1.62 -7.10
C GLU A 22 -1.23 -0.29 -6.43
N PRO A 23 -0.15 -0.29 -5.63
CA PRO A 23 0.21 0.90 -4.88
C PRO A 23 0.59 2.04 -5.82
N ASP A 24 -0.01 3.20 -5.61
CA ASP A 24 0.31 4.40 -6.38
C ASP A 24 1.74 4.89 -6.10
N ALA A 25 2.25 5.81 -6.92
CA ALA A 25 3.61 6.34 -6.79
C ALA A 25 3.86 7.03 -5.43
N ASP A 26 2.84 7.62 -4.79
CA ASP A 26 2.96 8.26 -3.49
C ASP A 26 3.05 7.22 -2.35
N GLN A 27 2.33 6.11 -2.47
CA GLN A 27 2.40 4.98 -1.56
C GLN A 27 3.75 4.28 -1.67
N ARG A 28 4.25 4.04 -2.90
CA ARG A 28 5.57 3.46 -3.14
C ARG A 28 6.68 4.35 -2.58
N ARG A 29 6.64 5.66 -2.83
CA ARG A 29 7.58 6.63 -2.22
C ARG A 29 7.58 6.57 -0.69
N ARG A 30 6.40 6.55 -0.07
CA ARG A 30 6.27 6.47 1.39
C ARG A 30 6.83 5.17 1.94
N ALA A 31 6.57 4.05 1.26
CA ALA A 31 7.11 2.75 1.62
C ALA A 31 8.64 2.75 1.59
N VAL A 32 9.25 3.22 0.50
CA VAL A 32 10.72 3.32 0.39
C VAL A 32 11.33 4.15 1.52
N ARG A 33 10.74 5.30 1.83
CA ARG A 33 11.22 6.17 2.93
C ARG A 33 11.07 5.52 4.30
N ALA A 34 9.97 4.82 4.55
CA ALA A 34 9.75 4.10 5.80
C ALA A 34 10.81 2.99 5.98
N ILE A 35 11.08 2.21 4.93
CA ILE A 35 12.09 1.15 4.93
C ILE A 35 13.47 1.74 5.16
N ALA A 36 13.85 2.76 4.39
CA ALA A 36 15.15 3.43 4.56
C ALA A 36 15.35 4.00 5.97
N SER A 37 14.28 4.44 6.64
CA SER A 37 14.34 4.94 8.02
C SER A 37 14.42 3.83 9.08
N ALA A 38 13.95 2.63 8.75
CA ALA A 38 13.88 1.49 9.68
C ALA A 38 15.04 0.49 9.52
N ALA A 39 15.69 0.49 8.35
CA ALA A 39 16.82 -0.38 8.04
C ALA A 39 18.04 -0.04 8.91
N LYS A 40 18.82 -1.07 9.24
CA LYS A 40 20.02 -0.92 10.07
C LYS A 40 21.21 -0.37 9.30
N ASP A 41 21.31 -0.76 8.04
CA ASP A 41 22.38 -0.40 7.12
C ASP A 41 21.88 -0.42 5.67
N ALA A 42 22.79 -0.11 4.73
CA ALA A 42 22.46 -0.02 3.32
C ALA A 42 22.10 -1.38 2.69
N ASP A 43 22.74 -2.46 3.14
CA ASP A 43 22.50 -3.81 2.62
C ASP A 43 21.12 -4.32 3.09
N ASP A 44 20.79 -4.12 4.37
CA ASP A 44 19.47 -4.41 4.94
C ASP A 44 18.36 -3.63 4.23
N CYS A 45 18.60 -2.35 3.95
CA CYS A 45 17.67 -1.53 3.16
C CYS A 45 17.45 -2.11 1.75
N ALA A 46 18.53 -2.49 1.06
CA ALA A 46 18.44 -3.06 -0.29
C ALA A 46 17.63 -4.36 -0.30
N MET A 47 17.87 -5.27 0.65
CA MET A 47 17.13 -6.52 0.78
C MET A 47 15.63 -6.30 1.03
N LEU A 48 15.28 -5.34 1.89
CA LEU A 48 13.88 -5.04 2.20
C LEU A 48 13.15 -4.42 1.01
N LEU A 49 13.83 -3.59 0.22
CA LEU A 49 13.27 -3.00 -1.00
C LEU A 49 13.07 -4.06 -2.10
N GLU A 50 14.05 -4.93 -2.31
CA GLU A 50 13.97 -6.04 -3.26
C GLU A 50 12.80 -6.99 -2.94
N ALA A 51 12.63 -7.34 -1.67
CA ALA A 51 11.53 -8.21 -1.22
C ALA A 51 10.12 -7.64 -1.53
N LEU A 52 10.01 -6.32 -1.72
CA LEU A 52 8.77 -5.61 -2.03
C LEU A 52 8.67 -5.15 -3.48
N GLY A 53 9.70 -5.42 -4.31
CA GLY A 53 9.78 -4.93 -5.69
C GLY A 53 9.79 -3.41 -5.78
N LEU A 54 10.47 -2.76 -4.83
CA LEU A 54 10.65 -1.32 -4.76
C LEU A 54 12.05 -0.93 -5.21
N GLU A 55 12.16 0.18 -5.93
CA GLU A 55 13.41 0.79 -6.34
C GLU A 55 13.80 1.93 -5.40
N PRO A 56 15.08 2.09 -5.01
CA PRO A 56 15.54 3.18 -4.15
C PRO A 56 15.19 4.58 -4.71
N GLU A 57 15.16 4.70 -6.04
CA GLU A 57 14.84 5.93 -6.77
C GLU A 57 13.42 6.45 -6.48
N GLU A 58 12.48 5.57 -6.15
CA GLU A 58 11.09 5.94 -5.88
C GLU A 58 10.93 6.71 -4.56
N GLY A 59 11.88 6.57 -3.64
CA GLY A 59 11.93 7.33 -2.40
C GLY A 59 12.42 8.76 -2.57
N ARG A 60 13.06 9.06 -3.70
CA ARG A 60 13.65 10.39 -3.96
C ARG A 60 12.55 11.40 -4.23
N THR A 61 12.72 12.57 -3.64
CA THR A 61 11.92 13.75 -3.98
C THR A 61 12.86 14.73 -4.63
N ALA A 62 12.44 15.38 -5.72
CA ALA A 62 13.17 16.50 -6.26
C ALA A 62 13.41 17.48 -5.10
N VAL A 63 14.66 17.59 -4.66
CA VAL A 63 15.04 18.52 -3.61
C VAL A 63 14.60 19.89 -4.13
N PRO A 64 13.70 20.61 -3.42
CA PRO A 64 13.40 21.97 -3.80
C PRO A 64 14.73 22.71 -3.83
N ALA A 65 15.07 23.34 -4.96
CA ALA A 65 16.29 24.13 -5.05
C ALA A 65 16.41 24.97 -3.80
N GLN A 66 17.54 24.84 -3.10
CA GLN A 66 17.82 25.53 -1.85
C GLN A 66 17.41 27.00 -2.04
N ARG A 67 16.41 27.45 -1.28
CA ARG A 67 16.00 28.84 -1.29
C ARG A 67 17.12 29.62 -0.61
N ASP A 68 18.04 30.15 -1.40
CA ASP A 68 18.95 31.22 -0.96
C ASP A 68 18.08 32.30 -0.30
N GLN A 69 18.34 32.53 1.00
CA GLN A 69 17.79 33.61 1.82
C GLN A 69 18.97 34.22 2.58
#